data_AF-A0A1I1TJB5-F1
#
_entry.id   AF-A0A1I1TJB5-F1
#
_cell.length_a   1.000
_cell.length_b   1.000
_cell.length_c   1.000
_cell.angle_alpha   90.00
_cell.angle_beta   90.00
_cell.angle_gamma   90.00
#
_symmetry.space_group_name_H-M   'P 1'
#
loop_
_entity.id
_entity.type
_entity.pdbx_description
1 polymer ?
#
loop_
_entity_poly.entity_id
_entity_poly.type
_entity_poly.pdbx_seq_one_letter_code
_entity_poly.pdbx_strand_id
1 'polypeptide(L)'
;MMGPRQVSQGALFYEFAIEDHVPAEHLLRGIDRFVDLGDMRRHLAPFYSMTGRPSVDPELMIRMLIVGYAFGIRSERRLCEEVHLNLAYRWFCRL
;
A
#
# COMPACT_ATOMS: atom_id res chain seq x y z
N MET A 1 9.95 3.57 15.93
CA MET A 1 9.00 4.61 15.48
C MET A 1 8.07 4.03 14.41
N MET A 2 6.77 4.36 14.41
CA MET A 2 5.85 3.94 13.35
C MET A 2 6.04 4.78 12.08
N GLY A 3 6.19 4.13 10.92
CA GLY A 3 6.40 4.79 9.63
C GLY A 3 5.34 5.83 9.29
N PRO A 4 5.66 6.90 8.55
CA PRO A 4 4.65 7.87 8.12
C PRO A 4 3.73 7.29 7.04
N ARG A 5 2.47 7.75 7.01
CA ARG A 5 1.55 7.46 5.90
C ARG A 5 2.07 8.20 4.67
N GLN A 6 2.37 7.47 3.59
CA GLN A 6 2.62 8.09 2.30
C GLN A 6 1.29 8.57 1.71
N VAL A 7 1.21 9.86 1.43
CA VAL A 7 0.06 10.46 0.75
C VAL A 7 0.60 11.04 -0.54
N SER A 8 0.12 10.52 -1.67
CA SER A 8 0.44 11.06 -3.00
C SER A 8 -0.08 12.50 -3.10
N GLN A 9 0.81 13.44 -3.39
CA GLN A 9 0.46 14.85 -3.62
C GLN A 9 0.29 15.05 -5.13
N GLY A 10 -0.92 15.39 -5.58
CA GLY A 10 -1.20 15.64 -6.99
C GLY A 10 -0.42 16.85 -7.52
N ALA A 11 0.35 16.65 -8.59
CA ALA A 11 1.13 17.70 -9.25
C ALA A 11 0.26 18.51 -10.21
N LEU A 12 0.44 19.82 -10.21
CA LEU A 12 -0.42 20.81 -10.86
C LEU A 12 -0.36 20.85 -12.40
N PHE A 13 0.42 20.01 -13.10
CA PHE A 13 0.44 19.95 -14.58
C PHE A 13 0.88 18.58 -15.14
N TYR A 14 0.32 18.20 -16.31
CA TYR A 14 0.33 16.88 -16.97
C TYR A 14 -0.15 15.74 -16.06
N GLU A 15 -1.45 15.48 -16.12
CA GLU A 15 -2.20 14.59 -15.23
C GLU A 15 -1.92 13.12 -15.58
N PHE A 16 -0.96 12.53 -14.87
CA PHE A 16 -0.84 11.07 -14.77
C PHE A 16 -1.54 10.62 -13.49
N ALA A 17 -2.76 10.13 -13.60
CA ALA A 17 -3.48 9.50 -12.49
C ALA A 17 -3.34 7.98 -12.59
N ILE A 18 -2.73 7.35 -11.58
CA ILE A 18 -2.63 5.88 -11.50
C ILE A 18 -4.04 5.26 -11.50
N GLU A 19 -5.02 5.96 -10.93
CA GLU A 19 -6.44 5.60 -10.94
C GLU A 19 -6.94 5.21 -12.34
N ASP A 20 -6.62 6.02 -13.36
CA ASP A 20 -7.11 5.83 -14.73
C ASP A 20 -6.46 4.63 -15.45
N HIS A 21 -5.36 4.12 -14.90
CA HIS A 21 -4.55 3.07 -15.51
C HIS A 21 -4.83 1.67 -14.92
N VAL A 22 -5.64 1.58 -13.86
CA VAL A 22 -6.07 0.30 -13.28
C VAL A 22 -7.49 0.00 -13.75
N PRO A 23 -7.72 -1.05 -14.58
CA PRO A 23 -9.04 -1.39 -15.10
C PRO A 23 -10.10 -1.53 -14.00
N ALA A 24 -11.34 -1.13 -14.26
CA ALA A 24 -12.43 -1.16 -13.29
C ALA A 24 -12.71 -2.59 -12.76
N GLU A 25 -12.53 -3.59 -13.61
CA GLU A 25 -12.74 -5.02 -13.33
C GLU A 25 -11.52 -5.69 -12.70
N HIS A 26 -10.43 -4.94 -12.45
CA HIS A 26 -9.22 -5.50 -11.86
C HIS A 26 -9.47 -6.04 -10.45
N LEU A 27 -8.98 -7.25 -10.15
CA LEU A 27 -9.21 -7.95 -8.87
C LEU A 27 -8.94 -7.08 -7.65
N LEU A 28 -7.85 -6.30 -7.67
CA LEU A 28 -7.48 -5.41 -6.55
C LEU A 28 -8.49 -4.29 -6.29
N ARG A 29 -9.22 -3.80 -7.30
CA ARG A 29 -10.36 -2.88 -7.06
C ARG A 29 -11.49 -3.61 -6.33
N GLY A 30 -11.75 -4.86 -6.71
CA GLY A 30 -12.70 -5.72 -6.02
C GLY A 30 -12.36 -5.90 -4.54
N ILE A 31 -11.08 -6.15 -4.25
CA ILE A 31 -10.56 -6.34 -2.89
C ILE A 31 -10.57 -5.02 -2.10
N ASP A 32 -10.11 -3.90 -2.68
CA ASP A 32 -9.97 -2.62 -1.99
C ASP A 32 -11.28 -2.12 -1.37
N ARG A 33 -12.42 -2.40 -2.04
CA ARG A 33 -13.76 -2.09 -1.52
C ARG A 33 -14.07 -2.69 -0.14
N PHE A 34 -13.39 -3.77 0.23
CA PHE A 34 -13.61 -4.48 1.50
C PHE A 34 -12.44 -4.32 2.47
N VAL A 35 -11.38 -3.61 2.08
CA VAL A 35 -10.18 -3.41 2.92
C VAL A 35 -10.27 -2.03 3.59
N ASP A 36 -10.90 -2.00 4.76
CA ASP A 36 -10.84 -0.85 5.67
C ASP A 36 -9.74 -1.04 6.71
N LEU A 37 -8.75 -0.16 6.69
CA LEU A 37 -7.58 -0.17 7.57
C LEU A 37 -7.39 1.19 8.28
N GLY A 38 -8.36 2.10 8.20
CA GLY A 38 -8.21 3.50 8.65
C GLY A 38 -7.85 3.64 10.13
N ASP A 39 -8.36 2.74 10.97
CA ASP A 39 -8.13 2.75 12.42
C ASP A 39 -6.90 1.97 12.87
N MET A 40 -6.28 1.20 11.97
CA MET A 40 -5.19 0.28 12.31
C MET A 40 -4.01 1.01 12.95
N ARG A 41 -3.65 2.18 12.41
CA ARG A 41 -2.54 2.99 12.93
C ARG A 41 -2.78 3.40 14.38
N ARG A 42 -4.03 3.74 14.75
CA ARG A 42 -4.41 4.13 16.12
C ARG A 42 -4.27 2.94 17.07
N HIS A 43 -4.75 1.77 16.66
CA HIS A 43 -4.66 0.54 17.47
C HIS A 43 -3.23 0.05 17.64
N LEU A 44 -2.38 0.22 16.63
CA LEU A 44 -1.00 -0.25 16.68
C LEU A 44 -0.02 0.73 17.33
N ALA A 45 -0.36 2.03 17.40
CA ALA A 45 0.52 3.07 17.93
C ALA A 45 1.17 2.74 19.29
N PRO A 46 0.45 2.19 20.30
CA PRO A 46 1.04 1.87 21.60
C PRO A 46 2.15 0.82 21.55
N PHE A 47 2.21 -0.01 20.50
CA PHE A 47 3.17 -1.10 20.35
C PHE A 47 4.45 -0.68 19.61
N TYR A 48 4.50 0.53 19.05
CA TYR A 48 5.69 1.03 18.37
C TYR A 48 6.61 1.79 19.32
N SER A 49 7.91 1.51 19.25
CA SER A 49 8.91 2.29 19.97
C SER A 49 8.90 3.76 19.54
N MET A 50 9.16 4.67 20.48
CA MET A 50 9.35 6.11 20.21
C MET A 50 10.73 6.42 19.58
N THR A 51 11.67 5.48 19.63
CA THR A 51 13.04 5.64 19.11
C THR A 51 13.36 4.62 18.01
N GLY A 52 14.54 4.73 17.41
CA GLY A 52 15.04 3.83 16.37
C GLY A 52 14.54 4.15 14.95
N ARG A 53 14.87 3.28 13.99
CA ARG A 53 14.47 3.43 12.58
C ARG A 53 12.94 3.38 12.46
N PRO A 54 12.31 4.29 11.70
CA PRO A 54 10.89 4.17 11.37
C PRO A 54 10.58 2.86 10.67
N SER A 55 9.53 2.17 11.11
CA SER A 55 9.01 1.00 10.42
C SER A 55 8.38 1.37 9.09
N VAL A 56 7.99 0.37 8.30
CA VAL A 56 6.99 0.58 7.24
C VAL A 56 5.65 0.97 7.89
N ASP A 57 4.85 1.79 7.19
CA ASP A 57 3.49 2.07 7.63
C ASP A 57 2.67 0.76 7.66
N PRO A 58 1.94 0.48 8.76
CA PRO A 58 1.24 -0.79 8.90
C PRO A 58 0.17 -0.99 7.82
N GLU A 59 -0.45 0.08 7.32
CA GLU A 59 -1.46 -0.01 6.25
C GLU A 59 -0.83 -0.49 4.95
N LEU A 60 0.30 0.13 4.59
CA LEU A 60 1.09 -0.28 3.44
C LEU A 60 1.54 -1.74 3.57
N MET A 61 2.04 -2.15 4.73
CA MET A 61 2.50 -3.52 4.96
C MET A 61 1.37 -4.54 4.73
N ILE A 62 0.18 -4.32 5.29
CA ILE A 62 -0.96 -5.22 5.11
C ILE A 62 -1.40 -5.26 3.64
N ARG A 63 -1.47 -4.10 2.96
CA ARG A 63 -1.83 -4.03 1.53
C ARG A 63 -0.82 -4.78 0.66
N MET A 64 0.47 -4.64 0.92
CA MET A 64 1.51 -5.43 0.23
C MET A 64 1.31 -6.93 0.46
N LEU A 65 1.06 -7.37 1.70
CA LEU A 65 0.83 -8.78 2.00
C LEU A 65 -0.40 -9.33 1.27
N ILE A 66 -1.50 -8.57 1.19
CA ILE A 66 -2.68 -8.95 0.42
C ILE A 66 -2.34 -9.17 -1.06
N VAL A 67 -1.54 -8.28 -1.68
CA VAL A 67 -1.04 -8.49 -3.04
C VAL A 67 -0.24 -9.79 -3.13
N GLY A 68 0.67 -10.02 -2.17
CA GLY A 68 1.47 -11.24 -2.13
C GLY A 68 0.63 -12.51 -2.09
N TYR A 69 -0.40 -12.55 -1.24
CA TYR A 69 -1.30 -13.70 -1.16
C TYR A 69 -2.20 -13.85 -2.39
N ALA A 70 -2.77 -12.76 -2.90
CA ALA A 70 -3.69 -12.79 -4.04
C ALA A 70 -3.01 -13.23 -5.35
N PHE A 71 -1.73 -12.88 -5.54
CA PHE A 71 -0.97 -13.17 -6.76
C PHE A 71 0.11 -14.25 -6.57
N GLY A 72 0.14 -14.92 -5.41
CA GLY A 72 1.08 -16.02 -5.15
C GLY A 72 2.55 -15.60 -5.04
N ILE A 73 2.85 -14.35 -4.68
CA ILE A 73 4.21 -13.86 -4.47
C ILE A 73 4.65 -14.24 -3.05
N ARG A 74 5.51 -15.27 -2.95
CA ARG A 74 5.93 -15.87 -1.67
C ARG A 74 7.14 -15.20 -1.01
N SER A 75 7.88 -14.37 -1.74
CA SER A 75 9.08 -13.69 -1.23
C SER A 75 8.78 -12.22 -0.98
N GLU A 76 9.03 -11.72 0.24
CA GLU A 76 8.81 -10.30 0.51
C GLU A 76 9.75 -9.41 -0.31
N ARG A 77 10.98 -9.86 -0.59
CA ARG A 77 11.91 -9.12 -1.46
C ARG A 77 11.31 -8.94 -2.87
N ARG A 78 10.80 -10.02 -3.45
CA ARG A 78 10.13 -9.96 -4.76
C ARG A 78 8.86 -9.11 -4.70
N LEU A 79 8.09 -9.21 -3.61
CA LEU A 79 6.91 -8.39 -3.41
C LEU A 79 7.24 -6.89 -3.41
N CYS A 80 8.32 -6.48 -2.74
CA CYS A 80 8.79 -5.10 -2.79
C CYS A 80 9.16 -4.66 -4.21
N GLU A 81 9.82 -5.52 -4.99
CA GLU A 81 10.18 -5.25 -6.40
C GLU A 81 8.94 -5.12 -7.29
N GLU A 82 7.99 -6.04 -7.15
CA GLU A 82 6.74 -6.06 -7.92
C GLU A 82 5.85 -4.84 -7.57
N VAL A 83 5.76 -4.48 -6.29
CA VAL A 83 5.06 -3.27 -5.84
C VAL A 83 5.73 -2.01 -6.39
N HIS A 84 7.04 -2.01 -6.62
CA HIS A 84 7.72 -0.84 -7.19
C HIS A 84 7.39 -0.65 -8.68
N LEU A 85 7.17 -1.75 -9.42
CA LEU A 85 7.04 -1.74 -10.88
C LEU A 85 5.58 -1.83 -11.37
N ASN A 86 4.71 -2.50 -10.63
CA ASN A 86 3.34 -2.77 -11.07
C ASN A 86 2.37 -1.66 -10.64
N LEU A 87 1.77 -0.98 -11.61
CA LEU A 87 0.85 0.14 -11.37
C LEU A 87 -0.37 -0.26 -10.53
N ALA A 88 -0.95 -1.44 -10.77
CA ALA A 88 -2.10 -1.90 -9.99
C ALA A 88 -1.73 -2.20 -8.53
N TYR A 89 -0.50 -2.66 -8.29
CA TYR A 89 -0.03 -2.93 -6.93
C TYR A 89 0.27 -1.63 -6.19
N ARG A 90 0.88 -0.64 -6.86
CA ARG A 90 1.08 0.71 -6.32
C ARG A 90 -0.23 1.39 -5.99
N TRP A 91 -1.18 1.35 -6.92
CA TRP A 91 -2.53 1.84 -6.75
C TRP A 91 -3.17 1.25 -5.48
N PHE A 92 -3.17 -0.07 -5.37
CA PHE A 92 -3.75 -0.76 -4.22
C PHE A 92 -3.02 -0.45 -2.90
N CYS A 93 -1.71 -0.23 -2.95
CA CYS A 93 -0.89 0.14 -1.80
C CYS A 93 -0.94 1.62 -1.42
N ARG A 94 -1.70 2.46 -2.16
CA ARG A 94 -1.80 3.91 -1.98
C ARG A 94 -0.45 4.63 -2.10
N LEU A 95 0.41 4.15 -3.02
CA LEU A 95 1.77 4.62 -3.31
C LEU A 95 1.87 5.53 -4.54
#